data_AF-S2NBF5-F1
#
_entry.id   AF-S2NBF5-F1
#
_cell.length_a   1.000
_cell.length_b   1.000
_cell.length_c   1.000
_cell.angle_alpha   90.00
_cell.angle_beta   90.00
_cell.angle_gamma   90.00
#
_symmetry.space_group_name_H-M   'P 1'
#
loop_
_entity.id
_entity.type
_entity.pdbx_description
1 polymer ?
#
loop_
_entity_poly.entity_id
_entity_poly.type
_entity_poly.pdbx_seq_one_letter_code
_entity_poly.pdbx_strand_id
1 'polypeptide(L)'
;MQEPFEILSAFKINGKRYAARKYKPDFCFYDGDELAKVVDVKGGNATLTTDARLRMLLFMIRYKIPITIARYDYRTGLFTEEQL
;
A
#
# COMPACT_ATOMS: atom_id res chain seq x y z
N MET A 1 -10.11 -12.40 3.11
CA MET A 1 -9.84 -11.03 3.58
C MET A 1 -8.32 -10.85 3.58
N GLN A 2 -7.74 -9.88 2.86
CA GLN A 2 -6.27 -9.74 2.78
C GLN A 2 -5.65 -9.38 4.13
N GLU A 3 -4.49 -9.99 4.42
CA GLU A 3 -3.74 -9.71 5.62
C GLU A 3 -2.95 -8.40 5.50
N PRO A 4 -2.90 -7.58 6.56
CA PRO A 4 -2.15 -6.34 6.55
C PRO A 4 -0.65 -6.59 6.75
N PHE A 5 0.18 -5.94 5.94
CA PHE A 5 1.64 -5.97 6.03
C PHE A 5 2.14 -5.05 7.13
N GLU A 6 3.04 -5.53 7.99
CA GLU A 6 3.77 -4.66 8.90
C GLU A 6 4.75 -3.78 8.11
N ILE A 7 4.63 -2.46 8.17
CA ILE A 7 5.51 -1.51 7.48
C ILE A 7 6.52 -0.84 8.41
N LEU A 8 6.25 -0.85 9.70
CA LEU A 8 7.16 -0.38 10.73
C LEU A 8 6.98 -1.26 11.96
N SER A 9 8.06 -1.91 12.39
CA SER A 9 8.05 -2.74 13.58
C SER A 9 7.83 -1.89 14.83
N ALA A 10 7.21 -2.48 15.86
CA ALA A 10 7.07 -1.82 17.15
C ALA A 10 8.46 -1.53 17.73
N PHE A 11 8.64 -0.34 18.31
CA PHE A 11 9.92 0.06 18.91
C PHE A 11 9.70 0.81 20.22
N LYS A 12 10.78 1.03 20.97
CA LYS A 12 10.75 1.69 22.27
C LYS A 12 11.81 2.78 22.32
N ILE A 13 11.45 3.98 22.76
CA ILE A 13 12.37 5.09 23.01
C ILE A 13 12.07 5.61 24.41
N ASN A 14 13.11 5.76 25.25
CA ASN A 14 13.01 6.32 26.60
C ASN A 14 11.88 5.71 27.44
N GLY A 15 11.76 4.38 27.46
CA GLY A 15 10.70 3.73 28.24
C GLY A 15 9.33 3.66 27.55
N LYS A 16 9.06 4.51 26.55
CA LYS A 16 7.77 4.56 25.85
C LYS A 16 7.74 3.62 24.64
N ARG A 17 6.72 2.77 24.57
CA ARG A 17 6.48 1.87 23.43
C ARG A 17 5.68 2.57 22.33
N TYR A 18 6.11 2.38 21.10
CA TYR A 18 5.42 2.78 19.88
C TYR A 18 4.94 1.51 19.17
N ALA A 19 3.64 1.42 18.91
CA ALA A 19 3.06 0.24 18.29
C ALA A 19 3.51 0.11 16.83
N ALA A 20 3.55 -1.14 16.34
CA ALA A 20 3.82 -1.42 14.95
C ALA A 20 2.79 -0.72 14.05
N ARG A 21 3.22 -0.31 12.85
CA ARG A 21 2.33 0.23 11.82
C ARG A 21 2.15 -0.78 10.72
N LYS A 22 0.94 -0.82 10.17
CA LYS A 22 0.56 -1.74 9.11
C LYS A 22 0.00 -0.99 7.91
N TYR A 23 0.20 -1.57 6.73
CA TYR A 23 -0.41 -1.18 5.47
C TYR A 23 -1.22 -2.35 4.94
N LYS A 24 -2.42 -2.08 4.42
CA LYS A 24 -3.28 -3.07 3.81
C LYS A 24 -3.61 -2.59 2.41
N PRO A 25 -3.04 -3.19 1.36
CA PRO A 25 -3.43 -2.90 -0.01
C PRO A 25 -4.84 -3.43 -0.31
N ASP A 26 -5.44 -2.94 -1.39
CA ASP A 26 -6.74 -3.42 -1.86
C ASP A 26 -6.62 -4.78 -2.56
N PHE A 27 -5.54 -4.99 -3.32
CA PHE A 27 -5.25 -6.23 -4.03
C PHE A 27 -3.80 -6.66 -3.89
N CYS A 28 -3.61 -7.95 -3.62
CA CYS A 28 -2.33 -8.65 -3.70
C CYS A 28 -2.46 -9.80 -4.69
N PHE A 29 -1.52 -9.90 -5.61
CA PHE A 29 -1.42 -11.00 -6.57
C PHE A 29 -0.14 -11.78 -6.27
N TYR A 30 -0.29 -13.09 -6.15
CA TYR A 30 0.80 -14.00 -5.83
C TYR A 30 1.07 -14.90 -7.04
N ASP A 31 2.35 -15.19 -7.29
CA ASP A 31 2.79 -16.26 -8.16
C ASP A 31 3.35 -17.39 -7.27
N GLY A 32 2.53 -18.41 -7.05
CA GLY A 32 2.77 -19.37 -5.97
C GLY A 32 2.73 -18.69 -4.60
N ASP A 33 3.83 -18.80 -3.85
CA ASP A 33 4.00 -18.19 -2.51
C ASP A 33 4.65 -16.80 -2.57
N GLU A 34 5.07 -16.34 -3.75
CA GLU A 34 5.75 -15.04 -3.93
C GLU A 34 4.75 -13.93 -4.25
N LEU A 35 4.82 -12.81 -3.53
CA LEU A 35 4.00 -11.63 -3.79
C LEU A 35 4.49 -10.91 -5.05
N ALA A 36 3.80 -11.11 -6.17
CA ALA A 36 4.18 -10.61 -7.48
C ALA A 36 3.70 -9.20 -7.79
N LYS A 37 2.48 -8.81 -7.34
CA LYS A 37 1.92 -7.47 -7.59
C LYS A 37 1.08 -6.99 -6.42
N VAL A 38 1.21 -5.70 -6.10
CA VAL A 38 0.37 -5.00 -5.11
C VAL A 38 -0.35 -3.85 -5.80
N VAL A 39 -1.67 -3.80 -5.66
CA VAL A 39 -2.51 -2.76 -6.26
C VAL A 39 -3.36 -2.10 -5.19
N ASP A 40 -3.41 -0.77 -5.24
CA ASP A 40 -4.24 0.07 -4.40
C ASP A 40 -5.15 0.93 -5.29
N VAL A 41 -6.46 0.78 -5.10
CA VAL A 41 -7.47 1.37 -5.97
C VAL A 41 -7.91 2.71 -5.42
N LYS A 42 -7.94 3.72 -6.29
CA LYS A 42 -8.44 5.06 -6.00
C LYS A 42 -9.56 5.42 -6.98
N GLY A 43 -10.72 5.82 -6.45
CA GLY A 43 -11.86 6.24 -7.28
C GLY A 43 -11.85 7.75 -7.54
N GLY A 44 -11.93 8.18 -8.80
CA GLY A 44 -12.15 9.59 -9.16
C GLY A 44 -11.10 10.55 -8.61
N ASN A 45 -11.53 11.68 -8.06
CA ASN A 45 -10.67 12.66 -7.40
C ASN A 45 -10.19 12.22 -6.01
N ALA A 46 -10.24 10.93 -5.67
CA ALA A 46 -9.71 10.44 -4.40
C ALA A 46 -8.22 10.80 -4.29
N THR A 47 -7.97 11.83 -3.49
CA THR A 47 -6.63 12.32 -3.20
C THR A 47 -5.87 11.21 -2.50
N LEU A 48 -4.76 10.79 -3.09
CA LEU A 48 -3.78 10.02 -2.37
C LEU A 48 -3.23 10.90 -1.24
N THR A 49 -3.70 10.71 -0.02
CA THR A 49 -3.29 11.54 1.11
C THR A 49 -1.80 11.35 1.39
N THR A 50 -1.15 12.37 1.95
CA THR A 50 0.27 12.29 2.33
C THR A 50 0.54 11.12 3.27
N ASP A 51 -0.35 10.82 4.22
CA ASP A 51 -0.23 9.66 5.11
C ASP A 51 -0.32 8.33 4.35
N ALA A 52 -1.27 8.20 3.41
CA ALA A 52 -1.37 7.00 2.58
C ALA A 52 -0.10 6.80 1.74
N ARG A 53 0.38 7.86 1.08
CA ARG A 53 1.62 7.84 0.29
C ARG A 53 2.82 7.43 1.17
N LEU A 54 2.94 7.97 2.38
CA LEU A 54 4.03 7.61 3.29
C LEU A 54 3.98 6.13 3.70
N ARG A 55 2.80 5.59 4.01
CA ARG A 55 2.66 4.16 4.36
C ARG A 55 3.03 3.24 3.19
N MET A 56 2.63 3.61 1.98
CA MET A 56 2.99 2.89 0.76
C MET A 56 4.50 2.94 0.50
N LEU A 57 5.14 4.10 0.67
CA LEU A 57 6.60 4.21 0.55
C LEU A 57 7.33 3.36 1.58
N LEU A 58 6.87 3.33 2.84
CA LEU A 58 7.42 2.47 3.88
C LEU A 58 7.26 0.97 3.54
N PHE A 59 6.13 0.59 2.93
CA PHE A 59 5.95 -0.76 2.39
C PHE A 59 7.00 -1.06 1.31
N MET A 60 7.15 -0.20 0.30
CA MET A 60 8.11 -0.39 -0.79
C MET A 60 9.55 -0.47 -0.28
N ILE A 61 9.91 0.35 0.71
CA ILE A 61 11.23 0.31 1.36
C ILE A 61 11.47 -1.03 2.04
N ARG A 62 10.48 -1.55 2.78
CA ARG A 62 10.63 -2.76 3.59
C ARG A 62 10.58 -4.04 2.76
N TYR A 63 9.63 -4.15 1.84
CA TYR A 63 9.36 -5.38 1.09
C TYR A 63 9.98 -5.39 -0.30
N LYS A 64 10.49 -4.26 -0.79
CA LYS A 64 11.09 -4.12 -2.13
C LYS A 64 10.14 -4.47 -3.28
N ILE A 65 8.85 -4.33 -3.05
CA ILE A 65 7.79 -4.58 -4.04
C ILE A 65 7.13 -3.25 -4.38
N PRO A 66 7.04 -2.87 -5.68
CA PRO A 66 6.37 -1.64 -6.08
C PRO A 66 4.86 -1.73 -5.87
N ILE A 67 4.25 -0.60 -5.52
CA ILE A 67 2.79 -0.47 -5.44
C ILE A 67 2.29 0.16 -6.73
N THR A 68 1.30 -0.47 -7.34
CA THR A 68 0.53 0.07 -8.46
C THR A 68 -0.69 0.81 -7.93
N ILE A 69 -0.85 2.08 -8.29
CA ILE A 69 -2.08 2.83 -8.04
C ILE A 69 -2.99 2.67 -9.25
N ALA A 70 -4.16 2.09 -9.04
CA ALA A 70 -5.19 1.97 -10.08
C ALA A 70 -6.26 3.05 -9.88
N ARG A 71 -6.38 3.98 -10.83
CA ARG A 71 -7.36 5.08 -10.78
C ARG A 71 -8.53 4.80 -11.69
N TYR A 72 -9.74 4.80 -11.15
CA TYR A 72 -10.94 4.66 -11.96
C TYR A 72 -11.28 5.97 -12.68
N ASP A 73 -11.28 5.95 -14.02
CA ASP A 73 -11.76 7.04 -14.84
C ASP A 73 -13.25 6.85 -15.15
N TYR A 74 -14.09 7.65 -14.49
CA TYR A 74 -15.54 7.63 -14.67
C TYR A 74 -16.00 8.00 -16.09
N ARG A 75 -15.17 8.69 -16.89
CA ARG A 75 -15.54 9.09 -18.25
C ARG A 75 -15.39 7.94 -19.25
N THR A 76 -14.37 7.13 -19.07
CA THR A 76 -14.07 5.99 -19.96
C THR A 76 -14.57 4.66 -19.40
N GLY A 77 -14.83 4.58 -18.10
CA GLY A 77 -15.21 3.34 -17.41
C GLY A 77 -14.04 2.38 -17.20
N LEU A 78 -12.80 2.86 -17.37
CA LEU A 78 -11.58 2.05 -17.31
C LEU A 78 -10.69 2.49 -16.14
N PHE A 79 -9.80 1.58 -15.73
CA PHE A 79 -8.73 1.92 -14.79
C PHE A 79 -7.47 2.34 -15.54
N THR A 80 -6.83 3.40 -15.08
CA THR A 80 -5.44 3.71 -15.42
C THR A 80 -4.54 3.26 -14.28
N GLU A 81 -3.44 2.59 -14.62
CA GLU A 81 -2.47 2.09 -13.64
C GLU A 81 -1.17 2.89 -13.73
N GLU A 82 -0.66 3.32 -12.58
CA GLU A 82 0.66 3.95 -12.46
C GLU A 82 1.43 3.37 -11.27
N GLN A 83 2.75 3.28 -11.36
CA GLN A 83 3.54 3.01 -10.16
C GLN A 83 3.56 4.27 -9.28
N LEU A 84 3.45 4.09 -7.97
CA LEU A 84 3.49 5.20 -7.00
C LEU A 84 4.78 6.02 -7.03
#